data_AF-A0AAV7D069-F1
#
_entry.id   AF-A0AAV7D069-F1
#
_cell.length_a   1.000
_cell.length_b   1.000
_cell.length_c   1.000
_cell.angle_alpha   90.00
_cell.angle_beta   90.00
_cell.angle_gamma   90.00
#
_symmetry.space_group_name_H-M   'P 1'
#
loop_
_entity.id
_entity.type
_entity.pdbx_description
1 polymer ?
#
loop_
_entity_poly.entity_id
_entity_poly.type
_entity_poly.pdbx_seq_one_letter_code
_entity_poly.pdbx_strand_id
1 'polypeptide(L)'
;MLDQGGSLDSIYMIGVSLGAHISGFVGKMYNGSIGRITGLDPAGPLYNGKPPEERLHYSDAKFVDVVHTDIDALGYRENLGHIDFYPNGGTDQPGCPKTILSGSEYFKCDHQRSVFLYIASLNDSCSVMTFPCESYKDYRIGKCMDCQQFASLGCPVLGFYADKWKDYLVARNPPVTKAFFDTASAKPFCIFHSFVDFITLNAKPHSGYITIKLESSSGNVTESKLDQDAATFEQNKEVTLLAKFHQEFDDIAKVSLMFTTGSVIGPKYKLRVLRMRLRSSFDPEREMFCRYDFVLPENVEVDFLPIPCEKSNFFSSCCGENGEECSS
;
A
#
# COMPACT_ATOMS: atom_id res chain seq x y z
N MET A 1 -37.80 -2.60 -14.29
CA MET A 1 -36.70 -1.61 -14.39
C MET A 1 -36.42 -1.28 -15.86
N LEU A 2 -35.96 -2.24 -16.67
CA LEU A 2 -35.69 -2.01 -18.10
C LEU A 2 -36.97 -1.64 -18.88
N ASP A 3 -38.09 -2.35 -18.66
CA ASP A 3 -39.40 -2.02 -19.27
C ASP A 3 -39.96 -0.65 -18.85
N GLN A 4 -39.38 -0.03 -17.83
CA GLN A 4 -39.72 1.31 -17.34
C GLN A 4 -38.68 2.36 -17.76
N GLY A 5 -37.79 2.04 -18.71
CA GLY A 5 -36.79 2.95 -19.26
C GLY A 5 -35.44 3.01 -18.53
N GLY A 6 -35.20 2.12 -17.55
CA GLY A 6 -33.90 2.02 -16.89
C GLY A 6 -32.80 1.50 -17.83
N SER A 7 -31.58 2.02 -17.69
CA SER A 7 -30.42 1.58 -18.49
C SER A 7 -29.60 0.53 -17.75
N LEU A 8 -29.14 -0.52 -18.44
CA LEU A 8 -28.21 -1.51 -17.89
C LEU A 8 -26.92 -0.86 -17.36
N ASP A 9 -26.50 0.24 -17.98
CA ASP A 9 -25.31 0.99 -17.57
C ASP A 9 -25.45 1.68 -16.20
N SER A 10 -26.70 1.90 -15.77
CA SER A 10 -27.00 2.49 -14.44
C SER A 10 -27.06 1.45 -13.33
N ILE A 11 -26.95 0.16 -13.66
CA ILE A 11 -27.00 -0.92 -12.69
C ILE A 11 -25.61 -1.11 -12.08
N TYR A 12 -25.56 -1.04 -10.74
CA TYR A 12 -24.41 -1.39 -9.93
C TYR A 12 -24.76 -2.55 -9.00
N MET A 13 -24.07 -3.68 -9.14
CA MET A 13 -24.23 -4.84 -8.27
C MET A 13 -23.05 -4.98 -7.32
N ILE A 14 -23.33 -5.22 -6.03
CA ILE A 14 -22.30 -5.53 -5.03
C ILE A 14 -22.63 -6.90 -4.48
N GLY A 15 -21.71 -7.86 -4.68
CA GLY A 15 -21.90 -9.25 -4.28
C GLY A 15 -20.84 -9.68 -3.27
N VAL A 16 -21.27 -10.25 -2.14
CA VAL A 16 -20.38 -10.80 -1.10
C VAL A 16 -20.28 -12.31 -1.26
N SER A 17 -19.09 -12.89 -1.20
CA SER A 17 -18.90 -14.34 -1.25
C SER A 17 -19.52 -14.96 -2.52
N LEU A 18 -20.42 -15.94 -2.38
CA LEU A 18 -21.21 -16.51 -3.47
C LEU A 18 -22.00 -15.44 -4.26
N GLY A 19 -22.42 -14.35 -3.59
CA GLY A 19 -23.12 -13.24 -4.21
C GLY A 19 -22.30 -12.52 -5.29
N ALA A 20 -20.97 -12.55 -5.20
CA ALA A 20 -20.10 -12.00 -6.24
C ALA A 20 -20.25 -12.78 -7.56
N HIS A 21 -20.27 -14.10 -7.48
CA HIS A 21 -20.50 -14.96 -8.65
C HIS A 21 -21.94 -14.87 -9.17
N ILE A 22 -22.93 -14.76 -8.29
CA ILE A 22 -24.31 -14.46 -8.70
C ILE A 22 -24.35 -13.18 -9.53
N SER A 23 -23.69 -12.11 -9.07
CA SER A 23 -23.61 -10.84 -9.81
C SER A 23 -22.93 -11.03 -11.18
N GLY A 24 -21.85 -11.80 -11.24
CA GLY A 24 -21.19 -12.17 -12.50
C GLY A 24 -22.11 -12.94 -13.46
N PHE A 25 -22.87 -13.92 -12.97
CA PHE A 25 -23.85 -14.66 -13.78
C PHE A 25 -24.97 -13.74 -14.29
N VAL A 26 -25.44 -12.78 -13.48
CA VAL A 26 -26.38 -11.75 -13.97
C VAL A 26 -25.74 -10.91 -15.07
N GLY A 27 -24.51 -10.46 -14.88
CA GLY A 27 -23.72 -9.76 -15.90
C GLY A 27 -23.63 -10.50 -17.24
N LYS A 28 -23.34 -11.80 -17.19
CA LYS A 28 -23.30 -12.68 -18.37
C LYS A 28 -24.63 -12.78 -19.09
N MET A 29 -25.75 -12.86 -18.37
CA MET A 29 -27.09 -12.88 -18.98
C MET A 29 -27.38 -11.61 -19.80
N TYR A 30 -26.68 -10.51 -19.51
CA TYR A 30 -26.77 -9.25 -20.25
C TYR A 30 -25.50 -8.96 -21.08
N ASN A 31 -24.72 -9.98 -21.44
CA ASN A 31 -23.51 -9.86 -22.25
C ASN A 31 -22.52 -8.81 -21.74
N GLY A 32 -22.36 -8.69 -20.42
CA GLY A 32 -21.43 -7.72 -19.82
C GLY A 32 -21.90 -6.26 -19.85
N SER A 33 -23.16 -6.00 -20.23
CA SER A 33 -23.67 -4.63 -20.43
C SER A 33 -24.01 -3.89 -19.13
N ILE A 34 -23.94 -4.57 -17.97
CA ILE A 34 -24.16 -3.97 -16.65
C ILE A 34 -23.08 -2.92 -16.37
N GLY A 35 -23.46 -1.81 -15.75
CA GLY A 35 -22.55 -0.68 -15.48
C GLY A 35 -21.35 -1.05 -14.62
N ARG A 36 -21.60 -1.65 -13.45
CA ARG A 36 -20.54 -2.05 -12.51
C ARG A 36 -20.89 -3.29 -11.70
N ILE A 37 -19.90 -4.13 -11.41
CA ILE A 37 -19.98 -5.19 -10.40
C ILE A 37 -18.83 -5.02 -9.41
N THR A 38 -19.12 -5.02 -8.11
CA THR A 38 -18.09 -5.18 -7.08
C THR A 38 -18.20 -6.54 -6.43
N GLY A 39 -17.11 -7.30 -6.46
CA GLY A 39 -16.97 -8.57 -5.74
C GLY A 39 -16.30 -8.36 -4.39
N LEU A 40 -17.02 -8.61 -3.30
CA LEU A 40 -16.48 -8.54 -1.94
C LEU A 40 -16.17 -9.96 -1.46
N ASP A 41 -14.88 -10.27 -1.47
CA ASP A 41 -14.29 -11.58 -1.21
C ASP A 41 -15.06 -12.73 -1.89
N PRO A 42 -15.03 -12.82 -3.22
CA PRO A 42 -15.77 -13.85 -3.97
C PRO A 42 -15.41 -15.26 -3.47
N ALA A 43 -16.37 -16.17 -3.43
CA ALA A 43 -16.15 -17.50 -2.86
C ALA A 43 -15.14 -18.33 -3.69
N GLY A 44 -14.09 -18.82 -3.06
CA GLY A 44 -13.11 -19.73 -3.66
C GLY A 44 -13.61 -21.17 -3.85
N PRO A 45 -14.20 -21.83 -2.83
CA PRO A 45 -14.69 -23.20 -2.95
C PRO A 45 -15.70 -23.35 -4.10
N LEU A 46 -15.53 -24.40 -4.92
CA LEU A 46 -16.30 -24.69 -6.15
C LEU A 46 -16.03 -23.77 -7.35
N TYR A 47 -15.37 -22.62 -7.17
CA TYR A 47 -15.08 -21.66 -8.26
C TYR A 47 -13.60 -21.60 -8.63
N ASN A 48 -12.66 -21.78 -7.69
CA ASN A 48 -11.23 -21.75 -7.98
C ASN A 48 -10.87 -22.71 -9.13
N GLY A 49 -10.13 -22.21 -10.12
CA GLY A 49 -9.76 -22.96 -11.33
C GLY A 49 -10.89 -23.16 -12.36
N LYS A 50 -12.10 -22.66 -12.11
CA LYS A 50 -13.19 -22.68 -13.09
C LYS A 50 -12.96 -21.68 -14.22
N PRO A 51 -13.45 -21.98 -15.43
CA PRO A 51 -13.33 -21.08 -16.57
C PRO A 51 -14.24 -19.85 -16.38
N PRO A 52 -13.99 -18.73 -17.10
CA PRO A 52 -14.73 -17.47 -16.96
C PRO A 52 -16.26 -17.60 -16.98
N GLU A 53 -16.80 -18.58 -17.72
CA GLU A 53 -18.23 -18.84 -17.87
C GLU A 53 -18.89 -19.32 -16.58
N GLU A 54 -18.13 -19.91 -15.66
CA GLU A 54 -18.61 -20.56 -14.43
C GLU A 54 -18.33 -19.75 -13.15
N ARG A 55 -17.88 -18.49 -13.26
CA ARG A 55 -17.52 -17.63 -12.11
C ARG A 55 -17.67 -16.15 -12.45
N LEU A 56 -17.29 -15.27 -11.53
CA LEU A 56 -17.14 -13.84 -11.84
C LEU A 56 -15.95 -13.64 -12.79
N HIS A 57 -16.05 -12.69 -13.70
CA HIS A 57 -14.99 -12.32 -14.63
C HIS A 57 -15.11 -10.85 -15.02
N TYR A 58 -14.00 -10.21 -15.42
CA TYR A 58 -13.98 -8.79 -15.73
C TYR A 58 -14.93 -8.41 -16.88
N SER A 59 -15.21 -9.35 -17.78
CA SER A 59 -16.16 -9.17 -18.89
C SER A 59 -17.63 -9.15 -18.48
N ASP A 60 -17.96 -9.41 -17.22
CA ASP A 60 -19.35 -9.54 -16.75
C ASP A 60 -20.02 -8.17 -16.53
N ALA A 61 -19.27 -7.09 -16.55
CA ALA A 61 -19.78 -5.72 -16.52
C ALA A 61 -18.81 -4.79 -17.25
N LYS A 62 -19.25 -3.56 -17.55
CA LYS A 62 -18.37 -2.52 -18.07
C LYS A 62 -17.26 -2.14 -17.10
N PHE A 63 -17.45 -2.38 -15.80
CA PHE A 63 -16.40 -2.26 -14.80
C PHE A 63 -16.61 -3.30 -13.69
N VAL A 64 -15.59 -4.13 -13.41
CA VAL A 64 -15.59 -5.07 -12.31
C VAL A 64 -14.41 -4.73 -11.40
N ASP A 65 -14.68 -4.53 -10.11
CA ASP A 65 -13.67 -4.31 -9.08
C ASP A 65 -13.85 -5.32 -7.94
N VAL A 66 -12.76 -5.88 -7.43
CA VAL A 66 -12.84 -7.02 -6.49
C VAL A 66 -11.96 -6.78 -5.29
N VAL A 67 -12.44 -7.10 -4.09
CA VAL A 67 -11.68 -7.01 -2.84
C VAL A 67 -11.46 -8.41 -2.30
N HIS A 68 -10.20 -8.84 -2.24
CA HIS A 68 -9.77 -10.15 -1.76
C HIS A 68 -9.24 -10.04 -0.33
N THR A 69 -9.87 -10.74 0.61
CA THR A 69 -9.51 -10.65 2.03
C THR A 69 -9.27 -11.99 2.71
N ASP A 70 -9.56 -13.12 2.05
CA ASP A 70 -9.43 -14.45 2.65
C ASP A 70 -9.02 -15.53 1.61
N ILE A 71 -8.06 -15.24 0.72
CA ILE A 71 -7.74 -16.11 -0.43
C ILE A 71 -7.09 -17.45 -0.05
N ASP A 72 -6.57 -17.57 1.16
CA ASP A 72 -6.00 -18.79 1.73
C ASP A 72 -7.04 -19.68 2.42
N ALA A 73 -8.27 -19.18 2.65
CA ALA A 73 -9.41 -19.98 3.11
C ALA A 73 -10.65 -19.88 2.21
N LEU A 74 -11.58 -18.95 2.45
CA LEU A 74 -12.89 -18.91 1.78
C LEU A 74 -12.91 -18.13 0.45
N GLY A 75 -11.95 -17.24 0.24
CA GLY A 75 -11.87 -16.34 -0.91
C GLY A 75 -11.32 -16.98 -2.18
N TYR A 76 -11.66 -16.39 -3.33
CA TYR A 76 -11.15 -16.76 -4.63
C TYR A 76 -9.73 -16.20 -4.83
N ARG A 77 -8.82 -17.03 -5.35
CA ARG A 77 -7.38 -16.76 -5.31
C ARG A 77 -6.85 -15.86 -6.41
N GLU A 78 -7.38 -16.01 -7.61
CA GLU A 78 -6.89 -15.30 -8.78
C GLU A 78 -7.71 -14.04 -9.06
N ASN A 79 -7.24 -13.27 -10.02
CA ASN A 79 -7.88 -12.03 -10.42
C ASN A 79 -9.24 -12.31 -11.09
N LEU A 80 -10.24 -11.51 -10.75
CA LEU A 80 -11.61 -11.63 -11.25
C LEU A 80 -12.10 -10.34 -11.92
N GLY A 81 -11.50 -9.18 -11.62
CA GLY A 81 -11.95 -7.87 -12.10
C GLY A 81 -10.99 -7.16 -13.06
N HIS A 82 -11.36 -5.92 -13.40
CA HIS A 82 -10.44 -4.96 -14.04
C HIS A 82 -9.40 -4.44 -13.03
N ILE A 83 -9.80 -4.37 -11.75
CA ILE A 83 -8.91 -4.15 -10.62
C ILE A 83 -9.27 -5.09 -9.47
N ASP A 84 -8.25 -5.72 -8.91
CA ASP A 84 -8.34 -6.66 -7.80
C ASP A 84 -7.49 -6.12 -6.65
N PHE A 85 -8.15 -5.80 -5.55
CA PHE A 85 -7.59 -5.22 -4.33
C PHE A 85 -7.22 -6.33 -3.35
N TYR A 86 -5.98 -6.34 -2.88
CA TYR A 86 -5.43 -7.32 -1.94
C TYR A 86 -4.93 -6.62 -0.65
N PRO A 87 -5.84 -6.14 0.21
CA PRO A 87 -5.48 -5.59 1.53
C PRO A 87 -4.64 -6.60 2.33
N ASN A 88 -3.51 -6.15 2.86
CA ASN A 88 -2.59 -6.96 3.66
C ASN A 88 -2.13 -8.24 2.94
N GLY A 89 -2.08 -8.22 1.61
CA GLY A 89 -1.75 -9.37 0.77
C GLY A 89 -2.93 -10.27 0.41
N GLY A 90 -4.13 -9.98 0.94
CA GLY A 90 -5.38 -10.69 0.67
C GLY A 90 -5.59 -11.99 1.47
N THR A 91 -4.72 -12.26 2.44
CA THR A 91 -4.81 -13.40 3.37
C THR A 91 -5.22 -12.88 4.76
N ASP A 92 -4.40 -13.03 5.80
CA ASP A 92 -4.73 -12.61 7.17
C ASP A 92 -4.93 -11.10 7.33
N GLN A 93 -6.10 -10.69 7.80
CA GLN A 93 -6.44 -9.30 8.04
C GLN A 93 -6.12 -8.88 9.48
N PRO A 94 -5.54 -7.69 9.70
CA PRO A 94 -5.24 -7.21 11.05
C PRO A 94 -6.46 -7.18 11.97
N GLY A 95 -6.28 -7.68 13.19
CA GLY A 95 -7.35 -7.79 14.20
C GLY A 95 -8.23 -9.02 14.07
N CYS A 96 -8.05 -9.86 13.05
CA CYS A 96 -8.74 -11.14 12.96
C CYS A 96 -7.99 -12.25 13.74
N PRO A 97 -8.72 -13.25 14.30
CA PRO A 97 -8.09 -14.36 15.00
C PRO A 97 -7.21 -15.17 14.05
N LYS A 98 -6.04 -15.63 14.52
CA LYS A 98 -5.07 -16.40 13.71
C LYS A 98 -5.15 -17.91 13.92
N THR A 99 -6.10 -18.39 14.71
CA THR A 99 -6.19 -19.82 15.05
C THR A 99 -7.61 -20.36 14.87
N ILE A 100 -7.70 -21.56 14.27
CA ILE A 100 -8.93 -22.35 14.09
C ILE A 100 -9.64 -22.65 15.42
N LEU A 101 -8.91 -22.60 16.55
CA LEU A 101 -9.47 -22.72 17.90
C LEU A 101 -10.50 -21.63 18.24
N SER A 102 -10.53 -20.53 17.47
CA SER A 102 -11.51 -19.44 17.59
C SER A 102 -12.85 -19.77 16.88
N GLY A 103 -13.00 -21.00 16.37
CA GLY A 103 -14.25 -21.50 15.80
C GLY A 103 -14.70 -20.73 14.55
N SER A 104 -15.99 -20.45 14.44
CA SER A 104 -16.55 -19.80 13.25
C SER A 104 -16.14 -18.33 13.08
N GLU A 105 -15.62 -17.68 14.13
CA GLU A 105 -15.13 -16.30 14.04
C GLU A 105 -13.81 -16.22 13.26
N TYR A 106 -12.99 -17.29 13.31
CA TYR A 106 -11.75 -17.40 12.54
C TYR A 106 -12.02 -17.26 11.03
N PHE A 107 -12.87 -18.12 10.48
CA PHE A 107 -13.15 -18.13 9.03
C PHE A 107 -14.01 -16.96 8.54
N LYS A 108 -14.68 -16.24 9.43
CA LYS A 108 -15.57 -15.15 9.04
C LYS A 108 -14.91 -13.79 9.10
N CYS A 109 -13.92 -13.60 9.98
CA CYS A 109 -13.37 -12.27 10.22
C CYS A 109 -12.64 -11.72 9.00
N ASP A 110 -11.71 -12.50 8.44
CA ASP A 110 -10.97 -12.13 7.22
C ASP A 110 -11.95 -11.95 6.06
N HIS A 111 -12.84 -12.93 5.87
CA HIS A 111 -13.87 -12.90 4.82
C HIS A 111 -14.80 -11.68 4.87
N GLN A 112 -15.21 -11.25 6.07
CA GLN A 112 -16.05 -10.07 6.29
C GLN A 112 -15.28 -8.75 6.17
N ARG A 113 -13.94 -8.76 6.19
CA ARG A 113 -13.13 -7.54 6.09
C ARG A 113 -13.39 -6.79 4.80
N SER A 114 -13.62 -7.49 3.69
CA SER A 114 -13.99 -6.90 2.39
C SER A 114 -15.19 -5.95 2.51
N VAL A 115 -16.22 -6.37 3.24
CA VAL A 115 -17.44 -5.58 3.49
C VAL A 115 -17.12 -4.36 4.35
N PHE A 116 -16.35 -4.52 5.43
CA PHE A 116 -16.02 -3.40 6.31
C PHE A 116 -15.13 -2.36 5.64
N LEU A 117 -14.17 -2.78 4.81
CA LEU A 117 -13.34 -1.89 4.03
C LEU A 117 -14.16 -1.16 2.97
N TYR A 118 -15.05 -1.85 2.27
CA TYR A 118 -15.94 -1.22 1.30
C TYR A 118 -16.86 -0.18 1.96
N ILE A 119 -17.47 -0.50 3.11
CA ILE A 119 -18.29 0.47 3.86
C ILE A 119 -17.43 1.66 4.34
N ALA A 120 -16.19 1.42 4.78
CA ALA A 120 -15.30 2.49 5.19
C ALA A 120 -14.95 3.43 4.03
N SER A 121 -14.84 2.92 2.80
CA SER A 121 -14.57 3.74 1.60
C SER A 121 -15.68 4.73 1.24
N LEU A 122 -16.91 4.52 1.76
CA LEU A 122 -18.02 5.45 1.59
C LEU A 122 -17.90 6.69 2.48
N ASN A 123 -17.02 6.65 3.48
CA ASN A 123 -16.86 7.73 4.44
C ASN A 123 -15.55 8.47 4.16
N ASP A 124 -15.63 9.79 3.99
CA ASP A 124 -14.47 10.63 3.62
C ASP A 124 -13.43 10.79 4.75
N SER A 125 -13.62 10.12 5.89
CA SER A 125 -12.64 10.10 6.98
C SER A 125 -11.32 9.41 6.61
N CYS A 126 -11.32 8.55 5.57
CA CYS A 126 -10.14 7.79 5.17
C CYS A 126 -10.20 7.36 3.70
N SER A 127 -9.44 8.05 2.84
CA SER A 127 -9.25 7.59 1.46
C SER A 127 -8.13 6.56 1.42
N VAL A 128 -8.49 5.27 1.38
CA VAL A 128 -7.53 4.16 1.33
C VAL A 128 -6.91 4.08 -0.06
N MET A 129 -5.74 4.70 -0.22
CA MET A 129 -4.92 4.63 -1.42
C MET A 129 -4.34 3.23 -1.61
N THR A 130 -4.33 2.76 -2.86
CA THR A 130 -3.88 1.42 -3.25
C THR A 130 -2.85 1.50 -4.36
N PHE A 131 -1.92 0.55 -4.40
CA PHE A 131 -0.76 0.60 -5.29
C PHE A 131 -0.79 -0.57 -6.27
N PRO A 132 -0.96 -0.32 -7.58
CA PRO A 132 -0.83 -1.36 -8.58
C PRO A 132 0.57 -1.97 -8.57
N CYS A 133 0.66 -3.28 -8.38
CA CYS A 133 1.93 -3.96 -8.26
C CYS A 133 1.82 -5.42 -8.72
N GLU A 134 2.94 -6.02 -9.11
CA GLU A 134 2.96 -7.43 -9.55
C GLU A 134 2.74 -8.41 -8.39
N SER A 135 3.23 -8.06 -7.20
CA SER A 135 3.09 -8.89 -6.00
C SER A 135 3.07 -8.07 -4.71
N TYR A 136 2.49 -8.65 -3.65
CA TYR A 136 2.52 -8.05 -2.32
C TYR A 136 3.96 -7.84 -1.81
N LYS A 137 4.89 -8.75 -2.14
CA LYS A 137 6.31 -8.61 -1.81
C LYS A 137 6.92 -7.35 -2.44
N ASP A 138 6.69 -7.15 -3.73
CA ASP A 138 7.19 -5.98 -4.46
C ASP A 138 6.58 -4.68 -3.91
N TYR A 139 5.30 -4.72 -3.52
CA TYR A 139 4.64 -3.60 -2.83
C TYR A 139 5.33 -3.28 -1.50
N ARG A 140 5.61 -4.29 -0.66
CA ARG A 140 6.19 -4.05 0.67
C ARG A 140 7.59 -3.45 0.64
N ILE A 141 8.39 -3.79 -0.36
CA ILE A 141 9.73 -3.20 -0.56
C ILE A 141 9.69 -1.85 -1.28
N GLY A 142 8.51 -1.28 -1.52
CA GLY A 142 8.36 0.06 -2.10
C GLY A 142 8.54 0.16 -3.62
N LYS A 143 8.54 -0.96 -4.36
CA LYS A 143 8.83 -0.97 -5.81
C LYS A 143 7.73 -0.33 -6.67
N CYS A 144 6.50 -0.27 -6.17
CA CYS A 144 5.29 0.05 -6.94
C CYS A 144 4.57 1.31 -6.45
N MET A 145 5.33 2.27 -5.96
CA MET A 145 4.83 3.41 -5.17
C MET A 145 4.52 4.66 -5.98
N ASP A 146 4.63 4.54 -7.30
CA ASP A 146 4.33 5.58 -8.26
C ASP A 146 3.15 5.17 -9.14
N CYS A 147 2.26 6.13 -9.38
CA CYS A 147 1.01 5.93 -10.11
C CYS A 147 0.85 6.93 -11.26
N GLN A 148 1.96 7.45 -11.78
CA GLN A 148 2.00 8.34 -12.95
C GLN A 148 1.22 7.82 -14.17
N GLN A 149 1.07 6.50 -14.29
CA GLN A 149 0.25 5.88 -15.34
C GLN A 149 -1.22 6.33 -15.33
N PHE A 150 -1.72 6.89 -14.23
CA PHE A 150 -3.07 7.45 -14.10
C PHE A 150 -3.10 8.99 -14.14
N ALA A 151 -2.01 9.62 -14.59
CA ALA A 151 -1.88 11.07 -14.71
C ALA A 151 -2.29 11.79 -13.41
N SER A 152 -3.13 12.82 -13.50
CA SER A 152 -3.57 13.63 -12.37
C SER A 152 -4.50 12.92 -11.39
N LEU A 153 -5.04 11.74 -11.73
CA LEU A 153 -5.85 10.95 -10.80
C LEU A 153 -4.99 10.31 -9.69
N GLY A 154 -3.70 10.11 -9.94
CA GLY A 154 -2.81 9.42 -9.00
C GLY A 154 -3.23 7.97 -8.75
N CYS A 155 -2.85 7.43 -7.61
CA CYS A 155 -3.10 6.03 -7.26
C CYS A 155 -4.59 5.72 -7.03
N PRO A 156 -5.09 4.54 -7.48
CA PRO A 156 -6.46 4.11 -7.25
C PRO A 156 -6.79 4.04 -5.76
N VAL A 157 -8.03 4.39 -5.42
CA VAL A 157 -8.56 4.22 -4.07
C VAL A 157 -9.46 3.00 -3.98
N LEU A 158 -9.49 2.38 -2.83
CA LEU A 158 -10.33 1.22 -2.55
C LEU A 158 -11.83 1.58 -2.58
N GLY A 159 -12.65 0.65 -3.09
CA GLY A 159 -14.08 0.62 -2.82
C GLY A 159 -14.93 1.53 -3.72
N PHE A 160 -15.86 2.28 -3.14
CA PHE A 160 -16.95 2.93 -3.89
C PHE A 160 -16.46 3.85 -5.02
N TYR A 161 -15.34 4.56 -4.83
CA TYR A 161 -14.81 5.49 -5.82
C TYR A 161 -13.79 4.89 -6.81
N ALA A 162 -13.59 3.56 -6.81
CA ALA A 162 -12.63 2.90 -7.71
C ALA A 162 -12.95 3.07 -9.21
N ASP A 163 -14.21 3.36 -9.56
CA ASP A 163 -14.67 3.60 -10.92
C ASP A 163 -14.12 4.88 -11.54
N LYS A 164 -13.56 5.82 -10.75
CA LYS A 164 -12.82 6.97 -11.29
C LYS A 164 -11.63 6.55 -12.16
N TRP A 165 -11.07 5.36 -11.96
CA TRP A 165 -9.98 4.81 -12.76
C TRP A 165 -10.43 3.87 -13.88
N LYS A 166 -11.74 3.69 -14.09
CA LYS A 166 -12.32 2.73 -15.04
C LYS A 166 -11.68 2.79 -16.42
N ASP A 167 -11.59 3.98 -17.01
CA ASP A 167 -11.11 4.13 -18.40
C ASP A 167 -9.66 3.69 -18.56
N TYR A 168 -8.82 3.94 -17.55
CA TYR A 168 -7.43 3.48 -17.53
C TYR A 168 -7.33 1.97 -17.33
N LEU A 169 -8.15 1.41 -16.45
CA LEU A 169 -8.09 -0.01 -16.07
C LEU A 169 -8.62 -0.92 -17.19
N VAL A 170 -9.72 -0.53 -17.83
CA VAL A 170 -10.34 -1.28 -18.94
C VAL A 170 -9.48 -1.23 -20.21
N ALA A 171 -8.70 -0.16 -20.42
CA ALA A 171 -7.82 -0.02 -21.59
C ALA A 171 -6.55 -0.89 -21.54
N ARG A 172 -6.24 -1.54 -20.40
CA ARG A 172 -5.04 -2.40 -20.27
C ARG A 172 -5.20 -3.70 -21.07
N ASN A 173 -4.07 -4.32 -21.40
CA ASN A 173 -4.04 -5.62 -22.07
C ASN A 173 -3.04 -6.59 -21.37
N PRO A 174 -3.53 -7.62 -20.65
CA PRO A 174 -4.94 -7.88 -20.35
C PRO A 174 -5.54 -6.78 -19.44
N PRO A 175 -6.88 -6.60 -19.44
CA PRO A 175 -7.55 -5.55 -18.68
C PRO A 175 -7.70 -5.94 -17.21
N VAL A 176 -6.58 -6.24 -16.54
CA VAL A 176 -6.53 -6.78 -15.19
C VAL A 176 -5.40 -6.11 -14.42
N THR A 177 -5.68 -5.65 -13.20
CA THR A 177 -4.73 -4.92 -12.35
C THR A 177 -4.79 -5.43 -10.92
N LYS A 178 -3.66 -5.86 -10.35
CA LYS A 178 -3.57 -6.15 -8.92
C LYS A 178 -3.16 -4.89 -8.17
N ALA A 179 -3.87 -4.53 -7.11
CA ALA A 179 -3.56 -3.40 -6.25
C ALA A 179 -3.40 -3.84 -4.80
N PHE A 180 -2.31 -3.41 -4.16
CA PHE A 180 -1.97 -3.78 -2.80
C PHE A 180 -1.93 -2.55 -1.89
N PHE A 181 -2.26 -2.77 -0.62
CA PHE A 181 -2.21 -1.78 0.46
C PHE A 181 -2.31 -2.52 1.79
N ASP A 182 -1.97 -1.86 2.88
CA ASP A 182 -2.17 -2.37 4.23
C ASP A 182 -3.23 -1.57 4.98
N THR A 183 -3.83 -2.18 5.98
CA THR A 183 -4.92 -1.58 6.76
C THR A 183 -4.69 -1.73 8.26
N ALA A 184 -5.23 -0.81 9.07
CA ALA A 184 -5.26 -1.00 10.51
C ALA A 184 -6.25 -2.11 10.92
N SER A 185 -6.18 -2.56 12.17
CA SER A 185 -7.07 -3.61 12.67
C SER A 185 -8.51 -3.15 12.91
N ALA A 186 -8.69 -1.86 13.17
CA ALA A 186 -9.97 -1.23 13.51
C ALA A 186 -10.27 -0.03 12.62
N LYS A 187 -11.56 0.35 12.55
CA LYS A 187 -12.02 1.54 11.81
C LYS A 187 -11.27 2.79 12.31
N PRO A 188 -10.90 3.72 11.43
CA PRO A 188 -11.24 3.80 10.00
C PRO A 188 -10.37 2.95 9.05
N PHE A 189 -9.55 2.03 9.59
CA PHE A 189 -8.66 1.12 8.84
C PHE A 189 -7.50 1.80 8.09
N CYS A 190 -7.30 3.10 8.28
CA CYS A 190 -6.20 3.83 7.64
C CYS A 190 -4.84 3.31 8.06
N ILE A 191 -3.92 3.28 7.09
CA ILE A 191 -2.49 3.24 7.31
C ILE A 191 -1.87 4.38 6.50
N PHE A 192 -1.09 5.19 7.18
CA PHE A 192 -0.36 6.29 6.58
C PHE A 192 1.03 5.82 6.20
N HIS A 193 1.25 5.69 4.90
CA HIS A 193 2.52 5.33 4.30
C HIS A 193 3.48 6.53 4.26
N SER A 194 4.75 6.27 4.50
CA SER A 194 5.83 7.23 4.25
C SER A 194 7.04 6.50 3.70
N PHE A 195 7.78 7.15 2.82
CA PHE A 195 9.04 6.62 2.31
C PHE A 195 10.19 7.12 3.17
N VAL A 196 11.05 6.19 3.56
CA VAL A 196 12.28 6.48 4.28
C VAL A 196 13.45 6.03 3.40
N ASP A 197 14.09 6.99 2.75
CA ASP A 197 15.25 6.73 1.89
C ASP A 197 16.52 6.82 2.73
N PHE A 198 17.43 5.86 2.59
CA PHE A 198 18.73 5.81 3.26
C PHE A 198 19.88 5.72 2.26
N ILE A 199 20.94 6.50 2.47
CA ILE A 199 22.26 6.31 1.85
C ILE A 199 23.26 6.03 2.97
N THR A 200 24.04 4.95 2.86
CA THR A 200 24.96 4.50 3.92
C THR A 200 26.42 4.49 3.48
N LEU A 201 27.35 4.58 4.44
CA LEU A 201 28.80 4.66 4.23
C LEU A 201 29.57 3.44 4.74
N ASN A 202 28.89 2.37 5.14
CA ASN A 202 29.55 1.16 5.62
C ASN A 202 30.30 0.46 4.48
N ALA A 203 31.60 0.19 4.66
CA ALA A 203 32.42 -0.50 3.66
C ALA A 203 31.99 -1.95 3.40
N LYS A 204 31.32 -2.59 4.37
CA LYS A 204 30.72 -3.92 4.22
C LYS A 204 29.20 -3.79 4.26
N PRO A 205 28.46 -4.52 3.41
CA PRO A 205 27.02 -4.54 3.47
C PRO A 205 26.53 -5.03 4.83
N HIS A 206 25.52 -4.36 5.38
CA HIS A 206 24.82 -4.79 6.59
C HIS A 206 23.37 -5.07 6.25
N SER A 207 22.84 -6.20 6.72
CA SER A 207 21.42 -6.50 6.63
C SER A 207 20.76 -6.33 7.99
N GLY A 208 19.57 -5.74 8.02
CA GLY A 208 18.82 -5.57 9.26
C GLY A 208 17.51 -4.84 9.05
N TYR A 209 16.87 -4.52 10.17
CA TYR A 209 15.60 -3.83 10.25
C TYR A 209 15.80 -2.44 10.82
N ILE A 210 14.99 -1.50 10.35
CA ILE A 210 14.89 -0.16 10.91
C ILE A 210 13.52 -0.05 11.56
N THR A 211 13.46 0.54 12.75
CA THR A 211 12.20 1.00 13.35
C THR A 211 12.24 2.51 13.39
N ILE A 212 11.15 3.16 12.97
CA ILE A 212 10.97 4.61 13.02
C ILE A 212 9.83 4.94 13.98
N LYS A 213 10.04 5.93 14.84
CA LYS A 213 8.99 6.57 15.64
C LYS A 213 8.88 8.02 15.26
N LEU A 214 7.65 8.52 15.17
CA LEU A 214 7.34 9.92 15.01
C LEU A 214 6.63 10.39 16.28
N GLU A 215 6.98 11.56 16.76
CA GLU A 215 6.31 12.22 17.88
C GLU A 215 5.84 13.60 17.45
N SER A 216 4.57 13.91 17.71
CA SER A 216 3.97 15.22 17.45
C SER A 216 4.33 16.25 18.52
N SER A 217 4.10 17.54 18.28
CA SER A 217 4.33 18.58 19.31
C SER A 217 3.42 18.42 20.53
N SER A 218 2.30 17.72 20.37
CA SER A 218 1.37 17.36 21.45
C SER A 218 1.82 16.16 22.29
N GLY A 219 2.92 15.49 21.92
CA GLY A 219 3.46 14.32 22.60
C GLY A 219 2.85 12.98 22.18
N ASN A 220 1.93 12.96 21.20
CA ASN A 220 1.44 11.70 20.62
C ASN A 220 2.54 11.03 19.80
N VAL A 221 2.64 9.70 19.88
CA VAL A 221 3.68 8.89 19.24
C VAL A 221 3.05 7.85 18.31
N THR A 222 3.64 7.67 17.13
CA THR A 222 3.35 6.54 16.22
C THR A 222 4.66 5.84 15.84
N GLU A 223 4.63 4.53 15.68
CA GLU A 223 5.80 3.70 15.38
C GLU A 223 5.54 2.85 14.14
N SER A 224 6.58 2.63 13.35
CA SER A 224 6.60 1.64 12.27
C SER A 224 7.92 0.88 12.28
N LYS A 225 7.86 -0.45 12.30
CA LYS A 225 8.98 -1.26 11.82
C LYS A 225 9.00 -1.18 10.29
N LEU A 226 10.11 -0.71 9.73
CA LEU A 226 10.30 -0.55 8.30
C LEU A 226 10.51 -1.92 7.67
N ASP A 227 9.60 -2.28 6.77
CA ASP A 227 9.52 -3.59 6.12
C ASP A 227 9.40 -4.79 7.10
N GLN A 228 8.97 -5.93 6.57
CA GLN A 228 8.97 -7.19 7.33
C GLN A 228 10.24 -8.02 7.09
N ASP A 229 10.92 -7.79 5.96
CA ASP A 229 12.17 -8.46 5.61
C ASP A 229 13.38 -7.57 5.93
N ALA A 230 14.54 -8.20 6.16
CA ALA A 230 15.76 -7.46 6.46
C ALA A 230 16.23 -6.71 5.20
N ALA A 231 16.35 -5.39 5.29
CA ALA A 231 16.92 -4.55 4.25
C ALA A 231 18.44 -4.71 4.22
N THR A 232 19.03 -4.74 3.02
CA THR A 232 20.48 -4.76 2.84
C THR A 232 20.98 -3.37 2.50
N PHE A 233 21.81 -2.82 3.38
CA PHE A 233 22.42 -1.50 3.25
C PHE A 233 23.82 -1.64 2.67
N GLU A 234 23.99 -1.23 1.42
CA GLU A 234 25.27 -1.20 0.72
C GLU A 234 25.84 0.22 0.68
N GLN A 235 27.17 0.31 0.56
CA GLN A 235 27.87 1.59 0.48
C GLN A 235 27.37 2.42 -0.70
N ASN A 236 26.99 3.67 -0.44
CA ASN A 236 26.57 4.66 -1.44
C ASN A 236 25.39 4.25 -2.33
N LYS A 237 24.64 3.20 -1.96
CA LYS A 237 23.38 2.85 -2.62
C LYS A 237 22.21 3.38 -1.81
N GLU A 238 21.25 3.99 -2.51
CA GLU A 238 20.00 4.40 -1.90
C GLU A 238 19.10 3.17 -1.69
N VAL A 239 18.57 3.06 -0.48
CA VAL A 239 17.57 2.05 -0.10
C VAL A 239 16.32 2.81 0.35
N THR A 240 15.21 2.58 -0.33
CA THR A 240 13.90 3.12 0.06
C THR A 240 13.13 2.07 0.84
N LEU A 241 12.69 2.44 2.04
CA LEU A 241 11.87 1.59 2.90
C LEU A 241 10.50 2.21 3.12
N LEU A 242 9.47 1.37 3.23
CA LEU A 242 8.10 1.80 3.48
C LEU A 242 7.81 1.79 4.99
N ALA A 243 7.49 2.96 5.53
CA ALA A 243 6.93 3.13 6.87
C ALA A 243 5.39 3.11 6.79
N LYS A 244 4.75 2.53 7.82
CA LYS A 244 3.31 2.35 7.94
C LYS A 244 2.87 2.81 9.33
N PHE A 245 2.15 3.92 9.39
CA PHE A 245 1.71 4.51 10.64
C PHE A 245 0.19 4.39 10.81
N HIS A 246 -0.26 4.18 12.05
CA HIS A 246 -1.69 4.17 12.38
C HIS A 246 -2.28 5.57 12.52
N GLN A 247 -1.43 6.58 12.65
CA GLN A 247 -1.79 7.98 12.80
C GLN A 247 -0.86 8.84 11.95
N GLU A 248 -1.42 9.88 11.35
CA GLU A 248 -0.67 10.93 10.69
C GLU A 248 -0.53 12.11 11.65
N PHE A 249 0.64 12.73 11.64
CA PHE A 249 0.90 13.99 12.33
C PHE A 249 1.21 15.03 11.27
N ASP A 250 0.63 16.22 11.36
CA ASP A 250 1.01 17.36 10.52
C ASP A 250 2.32 17.99 11.03
N ASP A 251 2.47 18.02 12.35
CA ASP A 251 3.58 18.62 13.09
C ASP A 251 4.49 17.56 13.71
N ILE A 252 5.43 17.03 12.93
CA ILE A 252 6.44 16.11 13.48
C ILE A 252 7.45 16.94 14.29
N ALA A 253 7.54 16.72 15.60
CA ALA A 253 8.46 17.41 16.51
C ALA A 253 9.74 16.61 16.76
N LYS A 254 9.67 15.27 16.70
CA LYS A 254 10.81 14.37 16.89
C LYS A 254 10.68 13.12 16.03
N VAL A 255 11.80 12.67 15.49
CA VAL A 255 11.94 11.41 14.76
C VAL A 255 12.95 10.54 15.50
N SER A 256 12.59 9.30 15.81
CA SER A 256 13.50 8.33 16.43
C SER A 256 13.74 7.17 15.47
N LEU A 257 14.99 6.72 15.35
CA LEU A 257 15.36 5.55 14.55
C LEU A 257 16.09 4.51 15.39
N MET A 258 15.80 3.24 15.16
CA MET A 258 16.52 2.12 15.75
C MET A 258 16.89 1.10 14.66
N PHE A 259 18.16 0.72 14.59
CA PHE A 259 18.66 -0.35 13.72
C PHE A 259 18.83 -1.65 14.51
N THR A 260 18.41 -2.78 13.96
CA THR A 260 18.60 -4.11 14.56
C THR A 260 18.92 -5.16 13.50
N THR A 261 19.85 -6.08 13.77
CA THR A 261 20.08 -7.24 12.87
C THR A 261 19.15 -8.42 13.16
N GLY A 262 18.34 -8.33 14.23
CA GLY A 262 17.54 -9.44 14.73
C GLY A 262 18.35 -10.51 15.50
N SER A 263 19.68 -10.42 15.54
CA SER A 263 20.50 -11.30 16.37
C SER A 263 20.70 -10.71 17.77
N VAL A 264 20.51 -11.55 18.79
CA VAL A 264 20.82 -11.22 20.19
C VAL A 264 22.28 -11.59 20.53
N ILE A 265 22.89 -12.46 19.72
CA ILE A 265 24.22 -13.03 19.95
C ILE A 265 25.13 -12.63 18.79
N GLY A 266 26.24 -11.95 19.09
CA GLY A 266 27.23 -11.57 18.07
C GLY A 266 27.87 -10.20 18.29
N PRO A 267 28.76 -9.77 17.38
CA PRO A 267 29.34 -8.44 17.42
C PRO A 267 28.24 -7.40 17.17
N LYS A 268 28.23 -6.32 17.98
CA LYS A 268 27.29 -5.22 17.76
C LYS A 268 27.67 -4.43 16.52
N TYR A 269 26.73 -4.31 15.58
CA TYR A 269 26.92 -3.54 14.36
C TYR A 269 26.60 -2.06 14.55
N LYS A 270 27.12 -1.22 13.66
CA LYS A 270 26.80 0.20 13.56
C LYS A 270 26.51 0.53 12.11
N LEU A 271 25.36 1.12 11.85
CA LEU A 271 25.01 1.62 10.53
C LEU A 271 25.38 3.10 10.43
N ARG A 272 26.29 3.45 9.53
CA ARG A 272 26.71 4.83 9.24
C ARG A 272 25.84 5.35 8.10
N VAL A 273 24.98 6.30 8.40
CA VAL A 273 24.02 6.88 7.47
C VAL A 273 24.55 8.25 7.03
N LEU A 274 24.79 8.40 5.74
CA LEU A 274 25.14 9.68 5.11
C LEU A 274 23.90 10.57 4.97
N ARG A 275 22.79 9.98 4.54
CA ARG A 275 21.52 10.68 4.35
C ARG A 275 20.35 9.78 4.69
N MET A 276 19.40 10.31 5.44
CA MET A 276 18.05 9.81 5.57
C MET A 276 17.07 10.86 5.05
N ARG A 277 16.03 10.45 4.33
CA ARG A 277 14.96 11.32 3.84
C ARG A 277 13.60 10.70 4.10
N LEU A 278 12.72 11.41 4.80
CA LEU A 278 11.33 11.05 5.06
C LEU A 278 10.42 11.82 4.10
N ARG A 279 9.58 11.10 3.35
CA ARG A 279 8.61 11.67 2.39
C ARG A 279 7.22 11.11 2.66
N SER A 280 6.20 11.97 2.72
CA SER A 280 4.81 11.52 2.74
C SER A 280 4.44 10.93 1.38
N SER A 281 3.62 9.88 1.35
CA SER A 281 3.05 9.35 0.11
C SER A 281 1.74 10.05 -0.28
N PHE A 282 1.05 10.69 0.67
CA PHE A 282 -0.28 11.27 0.44
C PHE A 282 -0.22 12.74 0.04
N ASP A 283 0.83 13.43 0.49
CA ASP A 283 1.03 14.84 0.20
C ASP A 283 2.44 15.05 -0.38
N PRO A 284 2.57 15.03 -1.72
CA PRO A 284 3.84 15.28 -2.40
C PRO A 284 4.38 16.70 -2.18
N GLU A 285 3.50 17.66 -1.86
CA GLU A 285 3.87 19.05 -1.59
C GLU A 285 4.36 19.23 -0.15
N ARG A 286 4.11 18.25 0.72
CA ARG A 286 4.58 18.26 2.11
C ARG A 286 6.10 18.34 2.16
N GLU A 287 6.59 19.23 3.00
CA GLU A 287 8.01 19.42 3.21
C GLU A 287 8.69 18.11 3.65
N MET A 288 9.74 17.73 2.91
CA MET A 288 10.50 16.52 3.19
C MET A 288 11.47 16.77 4.35
N PHE A 289 11.57 15.80 5.26
CA PHE A 289 12.55 15.85 6.35
C PHE A 289 13.79 15.06 5.99
N CYS A 290 14.97 15.63 6.28
CA CYS A 290 16.24 14.96 6.08
C CYS A 290 17.06 14.88 7.36
N ARG A 291 17.97 13.91 7.40
CA ARG A 291 19.04 13.87 8.41
C ARG A 291 20.33 13.41 7.74
N TYR A 292 21.44 14.06 8.08
CA TYR A 292 22.74 13.80 7.48
C TYR A 292 23.75 13.33 8.53
N ASP A 293 24.73 12.55 8.07
CA ASP A 293 25.94 12.15 8.80
C ASP A 293 25.71 11.73 10.26
N PHE A 294 25.02 10.60 10.43
CA PHE A 294 24.76 10.02 11.74
C PHE A 294 25.03 8.52 11.79
N VAL A 295 25.06 7.98 13.01
CA VAL A 295 25.30 6.56 13.25
C VAL A 295 24.12 6.00 14.02
N LEU A 296 23.61 4.86 13.56
CA LEU A 296 22.66 4.03 14.29
C LEU A 296 23.42 2.85 14.91
N PRO A 297 23.70 2.87 16.22
CA PRO A 297 24.19 1.70 16.92
C PRO A 297 23.09 0.64 16.98
N GLU A 298 23.48 -0.62 16.87
CA GLU A 298 22.53 -1.72 16.95
C GLU A 298 21.78 -1.76 18.30
N ASN A 299 20.45 -1.91 18.22
CA ASN A 299 19.50 -1.94 19.33
C ASN A 299 19.55 -0.70 20.23
N VAL A 300 19.89 0.46 19.65
CA VAL A 300 19.85 1.76 20.33
C VAL A 300 18.95 2.69 19.53
N GLU A 301 17.97 3.28 20.23
CA GLU A 301 17.13 4.33 19.68
C GLU A 301 17.91 5.65 19.62
N VAL A 302 17.87 6.31 18.47
CA VAL A 302 18.54 7.59 18.24
C VAL A 302 17.49 8.61 17.82
N ASP A 303 17.43 9.72 18.57
CA ASP A 303 16.47 10.79 18.38
C ASP A 303 17.05 11.93 17.52
N PHE A 304 16.19 12.51 16.69
CA PHE A 304 16.50 13.63 15.83
C PHE A 304 15.37 14.64 15.84
N LEU A 305 15.74 15.92 15.70
CA LEU A 305 14.80 16.95 15.30
C LEU A 305 14.63 16.89 13.78
N PRO A 306 13.39 16.90 13.27
CA PRO A 306 13.15 16.97 11.84
C PRO A 306 13.65 18.31 11.30
N ILE A 307 14.52 18.25 10.28
CA ILE A 307 14.98 19.44 9.56
C ILE A 307 14.53 19.33 8.10
N PRO A 308 14.14 20.44 7.46
CA PRO A 308 13.87 20.45 6.03
C PRO A 308 15.06 19.90 5.25
N CYS A 309 14.80 19.13 4.21
CA CYS A 309 15.84 18.75 3.26
C CYS A 309 16.41 20.00 2.60
N GLU A 310 17.74 20.14 2.59
CA GLU A 310 18.39 21.24 1.89
C GLU A 310 17.98 21.20 0.41
N LYS A 311 17.42 22.31 -0.10
CA LYS A 311 17.25 22.49 -1.54
C LYS A 311 18.65 22.46 -2.14
N SER A 312 18.89 21.58 -3.11
CA SER A 312 20.18 21.38 -3.77
C SER A 312 20.60 22.62 -4.58
N ASN A 313 20.96 23.71 -3.91
CA ASN A 313 21.57 24.90 -4.50
C ASN A 313 23.05 25.03 -4.11
N PHE A 314 23.62 24.05 -3.39
CA PHE A 314 25.01 24.12 -2.93
C PHE A 314 26.07 23.78 -3.99
N PHE A 315 25.67 23.37 -5.21
CA PHE A 315 26.60 23.15 -6.32
C PHE A 315 26.68 24.31 -7.33
N SER A 316 25.87 25.36 -7.20
CA SER A 316 25.93 26.53 -8.10
C SER A 316 26.64 27.75 -7.51
N SER A 317 26.96 27.77 -6.21
CA SER A 317 27.57 28.95 -5.56
C SER A 317 29.10 28.91 -5.46
N CYS A 318 29.77 27.87 -5.96
CA CYS A 318 31.25 27.81 -5.99
C CYS A 318 31.86 28.28 -7.32
N CYS A 319 31.05 28.60 -8.33
CA CYS A 319 31.51 29.33 -9.51
C CYS A 319 30.99 30.77 -9.39
N GLY A 320 31.84 31.67 -8.88
CA GLY A 320 31.57 33.10 -8.94
C GLY A 320 31.41 33.56 -10.40
N GLU A 321 30.58 34.58 -10.62
CA GLU A 321 30.22 35.15 -11.93
C GLU A 321 31.38 35.78 -12.72
N ASN A 322 32.64 35.55 -12.36
CA ASN A 322 33.80 35.97 -13.13
C ASN A 322 34.64 34.74 -13.48
N GLY A 323 34.54 34.32 -14.73
CA GLY A 323 35.25 33.15 -15.25
C GLY A 323 36.77 33.32 -15.20
N GLU A 324 37.37 32.77 -14.14
CA GLU A 324 38.79 32.42 -14.10
C GLU A 324 38.94 30.92 -13.78
N GLU A 325 39.87 30.30 -14.49
CA GLU A 325 40.11 28.86 -14.61
C GLU A 325 40.34 28.16 -13.26
N CYS A 326 39.62 27.05 -13.01
CA CYS A 326 40.04 26.10 -11.99
C CYS A 326 41.11 25.16 -12.56
N SER A 327 42.39 25.45 -12.30
CA SER A 327 43.51 24.53 -12.50
C SER A 327 44.35 24.40 -11.23
N SER A 328 44.31 23.22 -10.59
CA SER A 328 45.44 22.34 -10.26
C SER A 328 44.96 21.15 -9.45
#